data_AF-A0A3R6DX78-F1
#
_entry.id   AF-A0A3R6DX78-F1
#
_cell.length_a   1.000
_cell.length_b   1.000
_cell.length_c   1.000
_cell.angle_alpha   90.00
_cell.angle_beta   90.00
_cell.angle_gamma   90.00
#
_symmetry.space_group_name_H-M   'P 1'
#
loop_
_entity.id
_entity.type
_entity.pdbx_description
1 polymer ?
#
loop_
_entity_poly.entity_id
_entity_poly.type
_entity_poly.pdbx_seq_one_letter_code
_entity_poly.pdbx_strand_id
1 'polypeptide(L)'
;MPLLGLFIAVICLLTFFRKRSIRSQESATDRFWKKESIANNTRLKDLSGLPYITIPFDKFPIGMYENDLLKKYEKTLQALSGQKIVNLGTQTNTDLKIAYGTASLPALTDYEQNFTTLCQTLTAYAGQLIELGHTNEARTILEYGISIGSDLSQNYLLLAEIYQSSGDTEQIRKLLSSAEQLDSLMKRSIVEKLTAMLPEESSVKI
;
A
#
# COMPACT_ATOMS: atom_id res chain seq x y z
N MET A 1 5.36 -27.23 -56.87
CA MET A 1 4.78 -28.09 -55.82
C MET A 1 5.35 -27.93 -54.39
N PRO A 2 6.55 -27.36 -54.10
CA PRO A 2 7.04 -27.28 -52.70
C PRO A 2 6.39 -26.15 -51.86
N LEU A 3 5.86 -25.10 -52.50
CA LEU A 3 5.22 -23.96 -51.82
C LEU A 3 3.91 -24.32 -51.10
N LEU A 4 3.16 -25.29 -51.62
CA LEU A 4 1.91 -25.76 -51.00
C LEU A 4 2.17 -26.52 -49.69
N GLY A 5 3.22 -27.36 -49.64
CA GLY A 5 3.60 -28.08 -48.43
C GLY A 5 4.09 -27.14 -47.31
N LEU A 6 4.88 -26.12 -47.67
CA LEU A 6 5.31 -25.08 -46.74
C LEU A 6 4.12 -24.26 -46.21
N PHE A 7 3.19 -23.88 -47.10
CA PHE A 7 1.98 -23.14 -46.73
C PHE A 7 1.08 -23.93 -45.77
N ILE A 8 0.86 -25.23 -46.05
CA ILE A 8 0.11 -26.13 -45.16
C ILE A 8 0.82 -26.28 -43.81
N ALA A 9 2.15 -26.45 -43.80
CA ALA A 9 2.93 -26.54 -42.57
C ALA A 9 2.80 -25.27 -41.69
N VAL A 10 2.84 -24.09 -42.31
CA VAL A 10 2.64 -22.80 -41.61
C VAL A 10 1.22 -22.69 -41.04
N ILE A 11 0.19 -23.08 -41.79
CA ILE A 11 -1.20 -23.07 -41.30
C ILE A 11 -1.39 -24.04 -40.12
N CYS A 12 -0.83 -25.24 -40.21
CA CYS A 12 -0.85 -26.22 -39.12
C CYS A 12 -0.15 -25.69 -37.85
N LEU A 13 0.99 -25.00 -38.02
CA LEU A 13 1.72 -24.39 -36.92
C LEU A 13 0.90 -23.27 -36.25
N LEU A 14 0.33 -22.35 -37.05
CA LEU A 14 -0.48 -21.24 -36.55
C LEU A 14 -1.75 -21.72 -35.82
N THR A 15 -2.43 -22.73 -36.34
CA THR A 15 -3.62 -23.32 -35.71
C THR A 15 -3.28 -24.04 -34.40
N PHE A 16 -2.13 -24.71 -34.32
CA PHE A 16 -1.63 -25.30 -33.08
C PHE A 16 -1.34 -24.24 -32.01
N PHE A 17 -0.63 -23.16 -32.36
CA PHE A 17 -0.37 -22.05 -31.43
C PHE A 17 -1.67 -21.36 -30.99
N ARG A 18 -2.64 -21.17 -31.89
CA ARG A 18 -3.97 -20.62 -31.54
C ARG A 18 -4.72 -21.54 -30.58
N LYS A 19 -4.79 -22.85 -30.85
CA LYS A 19 -5.45 -23.82 -29.96
C LYS A 19 -4.77 -23.89 -28.58
N ARG A 20 -3.44 -23.82 -28.53
CA ARG A 20 -2.70 -23.77 -27.26
C ARG A 20 -3.02 -22.50 -26.46
N SER A 21 -3.08 -21.35 -27.13
CA SER A 21 -3.46 -20.07 -26.52
C SER A 21 -4.90 -20.10 -25.99
N ILE A 22 -5.85 -20.61 -26.79
CA ILE A 22 -7.26 -20.78 -26.42
C ILE A 22 -7.40 -21.69 -25.20
N ARG A 23 -6.76 -22.87 -25.19
CA ARG A 23 -6.78 -23.78 -24.02
C ARG A 23 -6.21 -23.13 -22.76
N SER A 24 -5.17 -22.31 -22.90
CA SER A 24 -4.61 -21.55 -21.78
C SER A 24 -5.62 -20.55 -21.23
N GLN A 25 -6.30 -19.79 -22.11
CA GLN A 25 -7.35 -18.84 -21.74
C GLN A 25 -8.58 -19.51 -21.12
N GLU A 26 -9.06 -20.61 -21.69
CA GLU A 26 -10.15 -21.42 -21.15
C GLU A 26 -9.80 -21.89 -19.73
N SER A 27 -8.60 -22.44 -19.53
CA SER A 27 -8.16 -22.89 -18.21
C SER A 27 -8.05 -21.76 -17.19
N ALA A 28 -7.66 -20.56 -17.61
CA ALA A 28 -7.60 -19.38 -16.74
C ALA A 28 -9.01 -18.89 -16.36
N THR A 29 -9.92 -18.88 -17.32
CA THR A 29 -11.33 -18.53 -17.14
C THR A 29 -12.01 -19.50 -16.17
N ASP A 30 -11.82 -20.80 -16.36
CA ASP A 30 -12.34 -21.83 -15.46
C ASP A 30 -11.79 -21.69 -14.04
N ARG A 31 -10.48 -21.41 -13.90
CA ARG A 31 -9.87 -21.17 -12.58
C ARG A 31 -10.47 -19.94 -11.91
N PHE A 32 -10.68 -18.87 -12.66
CA PHE A 32 -11.32 -17.65 -12.15
C PHE A 32 -12.75 -17.94 -11.67
N TRP A 33 -13.59 -18.55 -12.50
CA TRP A 33 -14.97 -18.87 -12.13
C TRP A 33 -15.07 -19.83 -10.95
N LYS A 34 -14.18 -20.82 -10.86
CA LYS A 34 -14.10 -21.72 -9.70
C LYS A 34 -13.73 -20.95 -8.43
N LYS A 35 -12.70 -20.09 -8.50
CA LYS A 35 -12.28 -19.25 -7.36
C LYS A 35 -13.41 -18.31 -6.93
N GLU A 36 -14.05 -17.65 -7.88
CA GLU A 36 -15.16 -16.72 -7.61
C GLU A 36 -16.40 -17.44 -7.07
N SER A 37 -16.69 -18.66 -7.55
CA SER A 37 -17.77 -19.49 -7.00
C SER A 37 -17.49 -19.87 -5.54
N ILE A 38 -16.27 -20.29 -5.20
CA ILE A 38 -15.88 -20.59 -3.81
C ILE A 38 -16.01 -19.34 -2.93
N ALA A 39 -15.52 -18.20 -3.42
CA ALA A 39 -15.60 -16.91 -2.74
C ALA A 39 -17.05 -16.53 -2.39
N ASN A 40 -17.96 -16.59 -3.38
CA ASN A 40 -19.37 -16.21 -3.20
C ASN A 40 -20.16 -17.17 -2.30
N ASN A 41 -19.70 -18.41 -2.13
CA ASN A 41 -20.33 -19.42 -1.26
C ASN A 41 -19.68 -19.53 0.13
N THR A 42 -18.63 -18.75 0.40
CA THR A 42 -17.96 -18.79 1.71
C THR A 42 -18.83 -18.12 2.78
N ARG A 43 -19.07 -18.86 3.87
CA ARG A 43 -19.82 -18.34 5.04
C ARG A 43 -19.03 -17.26 5.76
N LEU A 44 -19.77 -16.36 6.43
CA LEU A 44 -19.18 -15.34 7.29
C LEU A 44 -18.28 -15.99 8.34
N LYS A 45 -17.05 -15.49 8.46
CA LYS A 45 -16.11 -15.87 9.53
C LYS A 45 -15.90 -14.71 10.48
N ASP A 46 -15.38 -15.03 11.65
CA ASP A 46 -15.02 -14.05 12.66
C ASP A 46 -13.93 -13.10 12.15
N LEU A 47 -14.09 -11.81 12.46
CA LEU A 47 -13.16 -10.73 12.11
C LEU A 47 -12.26 -10.32 13.27
N SER A 48 -12.49 -10.86 14.49
CA SER A 48 -11.76 -10.46 15.70
C SER A 48 -10.24 -10.66 15.61
N GLY A 49 -9.79 -11.61 14.78
CA GLY A 49 -8.37 -11.92 14.56
C GLY A 49 -7.65 -11.01 13.56
N LEU A 50 -8.31 -9.99 13.01
CA LEU A 50 -7.67 -9.05 12.10
C LEU A 50 -6.60 -8.21 12.83
N PRO A 51 -5.52 -7.80 12.12
CA PRO A 51 -4.47 -6.96 12.68
C PRO A 51 -4.95 -5.51 12.84
N TYR A 52 -5.74 -5.26 13.87
CA TYR A 52 -6.30 -3.94 14.14
C TYR A 52 -5.22 -2.93 14.52
N ILE A 53 -5.32 -1.74 13.94
CA ILE A 53 -4.41 -0.62 14.18
C ILE A 53 -4.97 0.28 15.27
N THR A 54 -4.11 0.73 16.19
CA THR A 54 -4.46 1.60 17.32
C THR A 54 -3.62 2.87 17.30
N ILE A 55 -4.26 4.03 17.36
CA ILE A 55 -3.57 5.33 17.30
C ILE A 55 -2.88 5.62 18.66
N PRO A 56 -1.55 5.82 18.70
CA PRO A 56 -0.81 6.07 19.94
C PRO A 56 -0.85 7.56 20.32
N PHE A 57 -1.97 8.02 20.86
CA PHE A 57 -2.13 9.43 21.26
C PHE A 57 -1.11 9.91 22.29
N ASP A 58 -0.53 9.00 23.08
CA ASP A 58 0.54 9.29 24.05
C ASP A 58 1.82 9.80 23.38
N LYS A 59 2.04 9.48 22.10
CA LYS A 59 3.23 9.87 21.33
C LYS A 59 2.99 11.08 20.43
N PHE A 60 1.73 11.50 20.25
CA PHE A 60 1.37 12.53 19.30
C PHE A 60 1.26 13.89 20.00
N PRO A 61 1.59 15.01 19.34
CA PRO A 61 1.53 16.35 19.93
C PRO A 61 0.09 16.90 20.01
N ILE A 62 -0.86 16.07 20.44
CA ILE A 62 -2.29 16.40 20.46
C ILE A 62 -2.55 17.57 21.42
N GLY A 63 -3.15 18.64 20.92
CA GLY A 63 -3.50 19.81 21.72
C GLY A 63 -2.29 20.61 22.23
N MET A 64 -1.07 20.31 21.75
CA MET A 64 0.13 21.06 22.14
C MET A 64 0.21 22.44 21.49
N TYR A 65 -0.41 22.61 20.31
CA TYR A 65 -0.29 23.82 19.51
C TYR A 65 -1.64 24.44 19.17
N GLU A 66 -1.70 25.77 19.25
CA GLU A 66 -2.89 26.56 18.93
C GLU A 66 -2.96 26.83 17.42
N ASN A 67 -3.50 25.87 16.67
CA ASN A 67 -3.73 25.98 15.23
C ASN A 67 -5.01 25.24 14.81
N ASP A 68 -5.87 25.91 14.03
CA ASP A 68 -7.18 25.37 13.65
C ASP A 68 -7.09 24.13 12.75
N LEU A 69 -6.09 24.06 11.87
CA LEU A 69 -5.86 22.90 11.01
C LEU A 69 -5.34 21.71 11.82
N LEU A 70 -4.40 21.92 12.73
CA LEU A 70 -3.95 20.87 13.66
C LEU A 70 -5.12 20.32 14.48
N LYS A 71 -5.93 21.20 15.09
CA LYS A 71 -7.13 20.80 15.86
C LYS A 71 -8.14 20.02 15.01
N LYS A 72 -8.27 20.34 13.71
CA LYS A 72 -9.11 19.59 12.78
C LYS A 72 -8.58 18.16 12.58
N TYR A 73 -7.28 17.99 12.35
CA TYR A 73 -6.69 16.67 12.18
C TYR A 73 -6.76 15.84 13.46
N GLU A 74 -6.50 16.45 14.61
CA GLU A 74 -6.61 15.82 15.93
C GLU A 74 -8.02 15.29 16.20
N LYS A 75 -9.07 16.08 15.87
CA LYS A 75 -10.47 15.64 15.96
C LYS A 75 -10.75 14.44 15.06
N THR A 76 -10.22 14.42 13.84
CA THR A 76 -10.35 13.27 12.93
C THR A 76 -9.67 12.03 13.51
N LEU A 77 -8.45 12.16 14.03
CA LEU A 77 -7.74 11.06 14.69
C LEU A 77 -8.54 10.54 15.90
N GLN A 78 -9.10 11.44 16.71
CA GLN A 78 -9.94 11.06 17.85
C GLN A 78 -11.20 10.32 17.43
N ALA A 79 -11.87 10.76 16.35
CA ALA A 79 -13.02 10.05 15.78
C ALA A 79 -12.65 8.66 15.24
N LEU A 80 -11.48 8.51 14.62
CA LEU A 80 -10.97 7.24 14.11
C LEU A 80 -10.60 6.26 15.23
N SER A 81 -10.18 6.75 16.40
CA SER A 81 -9.76 5.88 17.51
C SER A 81 -10.86 4.99 18.08
N GLY A 82 -12.13 5.38 17.93
CA GLY A 82 -13.29 4.58 18.30
C GLY A 82 -13.69 3.55 17.23
N GLN A 83 -13.01 3.53 16.09
CA GLN A 83 -13.37 2.72 14.93
C GLN A 83 -12.38 1.58 14.71
N LYS A 84 -12.81 0.60 13.92
CA LYS A 84 -11.97 -0.50 13.48
C LYS A 84 -11.17 -0.04 12.27
N ILE A 85 -9.85 -0.20 12.35
CA ILE A 85 -8.89 0.21 11.34
C ILE A 85 -8.04 -1.01 11.00
N VAL A 86 -8.01 -1.39 9.73
CA VAL A 86 -7.21 -2.52 9.25
C VAL A 86 -6.61 -2.15 7.90
N ASN A 87 -5.30 -2.35 7.77
CA ASN A 87 -4.65 -2.30 6.46
C ASN A 87 -4.91 -3.64 5.75
N LEU A 88 -5.83 -3.66 4.79
CA LEU A 88 -6.11 -4.84 3.97
C LEU A 88 -5.13 -5.00 2.80
N GLY A 89 -4.31 -3.97 2.53
CA GLY A 89 -3.25 -3.98 1.54
C GLY A 89 -3.75 -4.32 0.14
N THR A 90 -3.12 -5.31 -0.50
CA THR A 90 -3.43 -5.75 -1.88
C THR A 90 -4.45 -6.89 -1.97
N GLN A 91 -5.11 -7.23 -0.87
CA GLN A 91 -6.11 -8.30 -0.87
C GLN A 91 -7.27 -7.94 -1.78
N THR A 92 -7.54 -8.77 -2.79
CA THR A 92 -8.68 -8.54 -3.68
C THR A 92 -9.99 -8.87 -2.98
N ASN A 93 -11.11 -8.32 -3.45
CA ASN A 93 -12.44 -8.70 -2.97
C ASN A 93 -12.65 -10.22 -3.01
N THR A 94 -12.16 -10.92 -4.03
CA THR A 94 -12.25 -12.38 -4.11
C THR A 94 -11.43 -13.06 -2.99
N ASP A 95 -10.25 -12.54 -2.65
CA ASP A 95 -9.44 -13.07 -1.54
C ASP A 95 -10.11 -12.83 -0.19
N LEU A 96 -10.64 -11.63 0.04
CA LEU A 96 -11.38 -11.28 1.25
C LEU A 96 -12.65 -12.13 1.41
N LYS A 97 -13.39 -12.36 0.33
CA LYS A 97 -14.56 -13.27 0.32
C LYS A 97 -14.17 -14.71 0.71
N ILE A 98 -13.05 -15.22 0.20
CA ILE A 98 -12.55 -16.57 0.55
C ILE A 98 -12.12 -16.63 2.02
N ALA A 99 -11.47 -15.57 2.51
CA ALA A 99 -10.96 -15.51 3.86
C ALA A 99 -12.10 -15.36 4.89
N TYR A 100 -13.03 -14.44 4.67
CA TYR A 100 -13.99 -13.96 5.67
C TYR A 100 -15.47 -14.09 5.27
N GLY A 101 -15.76 -14.50 4.05
CA GLY A 101 -17.11 -14.63 3.50
C GLY A 101 -17.60 -13.38 2.80
N THR A 102 -18.60 -13.51 1.92
CA THR A 102 -19.09 -12.35 1.15
C THR A 102 -19.82 -11.32 2.02
N ALA A 103 -20.46 -11.77 3.10
CA ALA A 103 -21.16 -10.90 4.05
C ALA A 103 -20.23 -10.01 4.88
N SER A 104 -18.91 -10.28 4.93
CA SER A 104 -17.95 -9.43 5.65
C SER A 104 -17.49 -8.22 4.85
N LEU A 105 -17.70 -8.21 3.53
CA LEU A 105 -17.15 -7.16 2.65
C LEU A 105 -17.53 -5.74 3.08
N PRO A 106 -18.79 -5.42 3.43
CA PRO A 106 -19.13 -4.06 3.87
C PRO A 106 -18.29 -3.61 5.07
N ALA A 107 -18.15 -4.45 6.09
CA ALA A 107 -17.35 -4.14 7.27
C ALA A 107 -15.85 -4.00 6.93
N LEU A 108 -15.31 -4.88 6.08
CA LEU A 108 -13.91 -4.82 5.65
C LEU A 108 -13.61 -3.56 4.84
N THR A 109 -14.54 -3.15 3.96
CA THR A 109 -14.44 -1.89 3.22
C THR A 109 -14.44 -0.69 4.16
N ASP A 110 -15.30 -0.68 5.20
CA ASP A 110 -15.29 0.38 6.20
C ASP A 110 -13.96 0.44 6.97
N TYR A 111 -13.38 -0.72 7.33
CA TYR A 111 -12.11 -0.79 8.06
C TYR A 111 -10.93 -0.28 7.24
N GLU A 112 -10.91 -0.59 5.95
CA GLU A 112 -9.91 -0.13 4.99
C GLU A 112 -10.07 1.37 4.67
N GLN A 113 -11.31 1.84 4.56
CA GLN A 113 -11.58 3.26 4.39
C GLN A 113 -11.08 4.07 5.59
N ASN A 114 -11.27 3.55 6.81
CA ASN A 114 -10.72 4.16 8.03
C ASN A 114 -9.19 4.18 8.01
N PHE A 115 -8.54 3.13 7.51
CA PHE A 115 -7.08 3.10 7.36
C PHE A 115 -6.60 4.15 6.36
N THR A 116 -7.29 4.28 5.22
CA THR A 116 -6.98 5.32 4.21
C THR A 116 -7.11 6.72 4.81
N THR A 117 -8.20 6.99 5.54
CA THR A 117 -8.41 8.28 6.22
C THR A 117 -7.36 8.53 7.29
N LEU A 118 -6.93 7.50 8.02
CA LEU A 118 -5.83 7.61 8.99
C LEU A 118 -4.53 8.04 8.30
N CYS A 119 -4.08 7.33 7.27
CA CYS A 119 -2.84 7.65 6.55
C CYS A 119 -2.83 9.08 5.97
N GLN A 120 -3.96 9.49 5.37
CA GLN A 120 -4.13 10.85 4.84
C GLN A 120 -4.06 11.90 5.97
N THR A 121 -4.74 11.64 7.09
CA THR A 121 -4.77 12.56 8.24
C THR A 121 -3.39 12.69 8.88
N LEU A 122 -2.67 11.58 9.08
CA LEU A 122 -1.30 11.59 9.63
C LEU A 122 -0.36 12.41 8.74
N THR A 123 -0.41 12.19 7.43
CA THR A 123 0.45 12.89 6.47
C THR A 123 0.14 14.39 6.43
N ALA A 124 -1.14 14.76 6.42
CA ALA A 124 -1.55 16.17 6.43
C ALA A 124 -1.23 16.86 7.76
N TYR A 125 -1.41 16.16 8.88
CA TYR A 125 -1.04 16.64 10.22
C TYR A 125 0.45 16.90 10.33
N ALA A 126 1.28 15.95 9.90
CA ALA A 126 2.72 16.11 9.86
C ALA A 126 3.16 17.24 8.93
N GLY A 127 2.56 17.38 7.74
CA GLY A 127 2.83 18.50 6.84
C GLY A 127 2.59 19.85 7.51
N GLN A 128 1.47 19.99 8.23
CA GLN A 128 1.17 21.22 8.97
C GLN A 128 2.16 21.48 10.12
N LEU A 129 2.60 20.43 10.81
CA LEU A 129 3.62 20.55 11.86
C LEU A 129 4.95 21.02 11.28
N ILE A 130 5.36 20.52 10.11
CA ILE A 130 6.58 20.97 9.40
C ILE A 130 6.48 22.44 9.03
N GLU A 131 5.35 22.90 8.49
CA GLU A 131 5.13 24.31 8.15
C GLU A 131 5.24 25.25 9.37
N LEU A 132 4.89 24.76 10.56
CA LEU A 132 4.98 25.49 11.82
C LEU A 132 6.36 25.34 12.50
N GLY A 133 7.29 24.59 11.91
CA GLY A 133 8.63 24.34 12.44
C GLY A 133 8.72 23.24 13.51
N HIS A 134 7.66 22.46 13.71
CA HIS A 134 7.58 21.34 14.65
C HIS A 134 8.02 20.02 14.00
N THR A 135 9.25 20.01 13.48
CA THR A 135 9.77 18.94 12.63
C THR A 135 9.96 17.61 13.39
N ASN A 136 10.32 17.66 14.67
CA ASN A 136 10.52 16.44 15.48
C ASN A 136 9.20 15.71 15.75
N GLU A 137 8.14 16.48 16.02
CA GLU A 137 6.80 15.96 16.21
C GLU A 137 6.26 15.42 14.88
N ALA A 138 6.45 16.15 13.78
CA ALA A 138 6.08 15.67 12.45
C ALA A 138 6.77 14.35 12.09
N ARG A 139 8.06 14.22 12.40
CA ARG A 139 8.83 12.99 12.22
C ARG A 139 8.15 11.81 12.93
N THR A 140 7.78 11.99 14.19
CA THR A 140 7.12 10.94 15.00
C THR A 140 5.80 10.47 14.36
N ILE A 141 5.00 11.40 13.85
CA ILE A 141 3.75 11.10 13.13
C ILE A 141 4.02 10.31 11.83
N LEU A 142 5.00 10.75 11.05
CA LEU A 142 5.35 10.12 9.78
C LEU A 142 5.94 8.72 9.96
N GLU A 143 6.84 8.54 10.93
CA GLU A 143 7.41 7.23 11.29
C GLU A 143 6.31 6.24 11.69
N TYR A 144 5.32 6.70 12.47
CA TYR A 144 4.17 5.88 12.81
C TYR A 144 3.37 5.49 11.56
N GLY A 145 3.11 6.44 10.65
CA GLY A 145 2.45 6.16 9.36
C GLY A 145 3.15 5.06 8.55
N ILE A 146 4.48 5.09 8.47
CA ILE A 146 5.27 4.03 7.82
C ILE A 146 5.12 2.69 8.57
N SER A 147 5.17 2.71 9.90
CA SER A 147 5.11 1.48 10.72
C SER A 147 3.79 0.71 10.59
N ILE A 148 2.69 1.39 10.27
CA ILE A 148 1.37 0.77 10.03
C ILE A 148 1.13 0.40 8.56
N GLY A 149 2.15 0.58 7.72
CA GLY A 149 2.12 0.20 6.30
C GLY A 149 1.43 1.22 5.39
N SER A 150 1.50 2.51 5.71
CA SER A 150 1.09 3.58 4.77
C SER A 150 1.90 3.44 3.48
N ASP A 151 1.21 3.51 2.34
CA ASP A 151 1.81 3.53 1.00
C ASP A 151 1.71 4.91 0.34
N LEU A 152 1.33 5.94 1.11
CA LEU A 152 1.25 7.31 0.62
C LEU A 152 2.64 7.85 0.34
N SER A 153 2.94 8.12 -0.94
CA SER A 153 4.22 8.68 -1.36
C SER A 153 4.63 9.91 -0.55
N GLN A 154 3.68 10.80 -0.24
CA GLN A 154 3.95 12.02 0.54
C GLN A 154 4.45 11.72 1.96
N ASN A 155 4.01 10.62 2.59
CA ASN A 155 4.49 10.20 3.90
C ASN A 155 5.98 9.88 3.85
N TYR A 156 6.42 9.15 2.83
CA TYR A 156 7.83 8.81 2.64
C TYR A 156 8.67 10.05 2.31
N LEU A 157 8.18 10.91 1.42
CA LEU A 157 8.94 12.08 0.96
C LEU A 157 9.15 13.10 2.07
N LEU A 158 8.10 13.44 2.83
CA LEU A 158 8.24 14.34 3.97
C LEU A 158 9.22 13.80 5.01
N LEU A 159 9.16 12.48 5.29
CA LEU A 159 10.07 11.88 6.26
C LEU A 159 11.52 11.86 5.76
N ALA A 160 11.73 11.60 4.47
CA ALA A 160 13.04 11.66 3.84
C ALA A 160 13.62 13.07 3.84
N GLU A 161 12.81 14.10 3.57
CA GLU A 161 13.20 15.51 3.66
C GLU A 161 13.66 15.88 5.07
N ILE A 162 12.93 15.41 6.10
CA ILE A 162 13.34 15.58 7.50
C ILE A 162 14.71 14.95 7.74
N TYR A 163 14.90 13.68 7.35
CA TYR A 163 16.19 12.99 7.53
C TYR A 163 17.33 13.66 6.77
N GLN A 164 17.07 14.08 5.53
CA GLN A 164 18.05 14.78 4.71
C GLN A 164 18.48 16.10 5.35
N SER A 165 17.54 16.88 5.90
CA SER A 165 17.84 18.13 6.61
C SER A 165 18.72 17.92 7.85
N SER A 166 18.61 16.75 8.49
CA SER A 166 19.45 16.35 9.63
C SER A 166 20.76 15.65 9.23
N GLY A 167 21.01 15.42 7.93
CA GLY A 167 22.16 14.68 7.43
C GLY A 167 22.13 13.17 7.71
N ASP A 168 20.95 12.62 8.03
CA ASP A 168 20.77 11.22 8.44
C ASP A 168 20.52 10.30 7.23
N THR A 169 21.58 10.08 6.46
CA THR A 169 21.56 9.22 5.27
C THR A 169 21.23 7.75 5.62
N GLU A 170 21.55 7.29 6.83
CA GLU A 170 21.24 5.94 7.27
C GLU A 170 19.72 5.73 7.39
N GLN A 171 19.00 6.70 7.95
CA GLN A 171 17.55 6.63 8.05
C GLN A 171 16.86 6.70 6.68
N ILE A 172 17.40 7.46 5.73
CA ILE A 172 16.91 7.44 4.34
C ILE A 172 17.08 6.05 3.72
N ARG A 173 18.20 5.35 3.99
CA ARG A 173 18.40 3.96 3.53
C ARG A 173 17.42 2.98 4.19
N LYS A 174 17.14 3.12 5.49
CA LYS A 174 16.12 2.30 6.18
C LYS A 174 14.72 2.54 5.63
N LEU A 175 14.41 3.80 5.33
CA LEU A 175 13.15 4.20 4.72
C LEU A 175 13.02 3.63 3.30
N LEU A 176 14.10 3.65 2.51
CA LEU A 176 14.17 3.00 1.21
C LEU A 176 13.91 1.50 1.31
N SER A 177 14.59 0.80 2.22
CA SER A 177 14.36 -0.63 2.45
C SER A 177 12.91 -0.93 2.83
N SER A 178 12.28 -0.06 3.63
CA SER A 178 10.86 -0.18 3.96
C SER A 178 9.96 0.03 2.73
N ALA A 179 10.28 1.01 1.87
CA ALA A 179 9.57 1.25 0.62
C ALA A 179 9.70 0.08 -0.36
N GLU A 180 10.86 -0.60 -0.40
CA GLU A 180 11.09 -1.78 -1.23
C GLU A 180 10.25 -2.99 -0.81
N GLN A 181 9.77 -3.05 0.44
CA GLN A 181 8.87 -4.10 0.89
C GLN A 181 7.39 -3.79 0.61
N LEU A 182 7.06 -2.58 0.15
CA LEU A 182 5.68 -2.26 -0.20
C LEU A 182 5.18 -3.15 -1.35
N ASP A 183 3.98 -3.66 -1.17
CA ASP A 183 3.15 -4.21 -2.24
C ASP A 183 2.14 -3.12 -2.65
N SER A 184 2.62 -2.08 -3.34
CA SER A 184 1.80 -0.95 -3.78
C SER A 184 2.24 -0.48 -5.16
N LEU A 185 1.29 0.05 -5.95
CA LEU A 185 1.59 0.69 -7.23
C LEU A 185 2.51 1.91 -7.06
N MET A 186 2.52 2.52 -5.88
CA MET A 186 3.36 3.69 -5.58
C MET A 186 4.82 3.31 -5.29
N LYS A 187 5.09 2.03 -4.98
CA LYS A 187 6.42 1.51 -4.61
C LYS A 187 7.52 2.04 -5.51
N ARG A 188 7.39 1.86 -6.82
CA ARG A 188 8.41 2.24 -7.80
C ARG A 188 8.72 3.73 -7.72
N SER A 189 7.69 4.57 -7.69
CA SER A 189 7.88 6.02 -7.64
C SER A 189 8.52 6.47 -6.32
N ILE A 190 8.15 5.84 -5.20
CA ILE A 190 8.73 6.13 -3.88
C ILE A 190 10.22 5.75 -3.88
N VAL A 191 10.55 4.52 -4.28
CA VAL A 191 11.92 4.01 -4.36
C VAL A 191 12.80 4.89 -5.24
N GLU A 192 12.33 5.27 -6.42
CA GLU A 192 13.05 6.16 -7.34
C GLU A 192 13.37 7.51 -6.69
N LYS A 193 12.39 8.14 -6.02
CA LYS A 193 12.58 9.43 -5.35
C LYS A 193 13.52 9.35 -4.15
N LEU A 194 13.39 8.32 -3.32
CA LEU A 194 14.25 8.12 -2.15
C LEU A 194 15.70 7.84 -2.55
N THR A 195 15.90 7.05 -3.61
CA THR A 195 17.24 6.77 -4.16
C THR A 195 17.91 8.06 -4.63
N ALA A 196 17.16 8.96 -5.29
CA ALA A 196 17.70 10.25 -5.75
C ALA A 196 18.09 11.21 -4.61
N MET A 197 17.61 10.98 -3.38
CA MET A 197 17.97 11.78 -2.20
C MET A 197 19.25 11.28 -1.50
N LEU A 198 19.71 10.08 -1.84
CA LEU A 198 20.96 9.53 -1.32
C LEU A 198 22.15 10.07 -2.14
N PRO A 199 23.30 10.35 -1.51
CA PRO A 199 24.51 10.68 -2.26
C PRO A 199 24.89 9.51 -3.17
N GLU A 200 25.32 9.80 -4.41
CA GLU A 200 25.84 8.74 -5.28
C GLU A 200 26.98 8.03 -4.57
N GLU A 201 26.83 6.72 -4.35
CA GLU A 201 27.93 5.90 -3.86
C GLU A 201 29.04 6.00 -4.91
N SER A 202 30.13 6.66 -4.53
CA SER A 202 31.35 6.73 -5.33
C SER A 202 31.69 5.29 -5.67
N SER A 203 31.49 4.92 -6.93
CA SER A 203 31.81 3.58 -7.41
C SER A 203 33.31 3.42 -7.22
N VAL A 204 33.71 2.76 -6.14
CA VAL A 204 35.10 2.33 -5.96
C VAL A 204 35.31 1.28 -7.04
N LYS A 205 35.80 1.75 -8.20
CA LYS A 205 36.49 0.91 -9.17
C LYS A 205 37.68 0.31 -8.43
N ILE A 206 37.55 -0.96 -8.05
CA ILE A 206 38.69 -1.85 -7.82
C ILE A 206 38.98 -2.53 -9.15
#